data_AF-A0A1V4WQE9-F1
#
_entry.id   AF-A0A1V4WQE9-F1
#
_cell.length_a   1.000
_cell.length_b   1.000
_cell.length_c   1.000
_cell.angle_alpha   90.00
_cell.angle_beta   90.00
_cell.angle_gamma   90.00
#
_symmetry.space_group_name_H-M   'P 1'
#
loop_
_entity.id
_entity.type
_entity.pdbx_description
1 polymer ?
#
loop_
_entity_poly.entity_id
_entity_poly.type
_entity_poly.pdbx_seq_one_letter_code
_entity_poly.pdbx_strand_id
1 'polypeptide(L)'
;MRLLQIGQKETILSSKAIWLCATCETCTTRCPCEIDVANVMDTLRIIARRENKVSEKEIKLFYDSFLASMKEHGRLFEVGTLMTYNLKSGRFLSDADLGPKVLEKGKIHFFPKNIKGRDKVAKIFTRFQEKTKKHG
;
A
#
# COMPACT_ATOMS: atom_id res chain seq x y z
N MET A 1 -1.72 17.00 12.83
CA MET A 1 -0.52 17.42 13.59
C MET A 1 -0.79 17.71 15.06
N ARG A 2 -1.78 18.54 15.44
CA ARG A 2 -2.05 18.87 16.85
C ARG A 2 -2.20 17.65 17.78
N LEU A 3 -2.99 16.65 17.38
CA LEU A 3 -3.17 15.41 18.14
C LEU A 3 -1.84 14.70 18.46
N LEU A 4 -0.88 14.76 17.52
CA LEU A 4 0.44 14.15 17.67
C LEU A 4 1.27 14.89 18.71
N GLN A 5 1.21 16.23 18.72
CA GLN A 5 1.91 17.07 19.71
C GLN A 5 1.38 16.86 21.13
N ILE A 6 0.07 16.64 21.28
CA ILE A 6 -0.55 16.40 22.60
C ILE A 6 -0.56 14.92 23.01
N GLY A 7 0.11 14.04 22.25
CA GLY A 7 0.28 12.63 22.61
C GLY A 7 -0.97 11.75 22.48
N GLN A 8 -2.00 12.15 21.73
CA GLN A 8 -3.22 11.35 21.54
C GLN A 8 -3.04 10.22 20.53
N LYS A 9 -2.18 9.25 20.88
CA LYS A 9 -1.80 8.12 20.02
C LYS A 9 -3.00 7.30 19.55
N GLU A 10 -3.91 6.92 20.45
CA GLU A 10 -5.05 6.05 20.11
C GLU A 10 -5.98 6.66 19.07
N THR A 11 -6.33 7.94 19.25
CA THR A 11 -7.16 8.71 18.30
C THR A 11 -6.51 8.79 16.93
N ILE A 12 -5.18 8.95 16.89
CA ILE A 12 -4.44 9.06 15.65
C ILE A 12 -4.41 7.72 14.93
N LEU A 13 -3.99 6.65 15.60
CA LEU A 13 -3.82 5.33 14.97
C LEU A 13 -5.15 4.73 14.48
N SER A 14 -6.28 5.08 15.12
CA SER A 14 -7.63 4.69 14.67
C SER A 14 -8.17 5.60 13.55
N SER A 15 -7.49 6.70 13.21
CA SER A 15 -7.94 7.62 12.17
C SER A 15 -7.86 7.01 10.77
N LYS A 16 -8.87 7.31 9.95
CA LYS A 16 -8.90 6.96 8.53
C LYS A 16 -7.90 7.76 7.69
N ALA A 17 -7.54 8.96 8.14
CA ALA A 17 -6.69 9.89 7.39
C ALA A 17 -5.31 9.30 7.04
N ILE A 18 -4.76 8.48 7.94
CA ILE A 18 -3.46 7.81 7.73
C ILE A 18 -3.55 6.78 6.60
N TRP A 19 -4.68 6.09 6.48
CA TRP A 19 -4.89 5.05 5.48
C TRP A 19 -5.33 5.63 4.12
N LEU A 20 -6.05 6.75 4.13
CA LEU A 20 -6.47 7.48 2.93
C LEU A 20 -5.38 8.39 2.34
N CYS A 21 -4.31 8.66 3.08
CA CYS A 21 -3.19 9.45 2.58
C CYS A 21 -2.61 8.82 1.31
N ALA A 22 -2.54 9.61 0.23
CA ALA A 22 -2.03 9.18 -1.07
C ALA A 22 -0.48 9.21 -1.18
N THR A 23 0.21 9.61 -0.09
CA THR A 23 1.68 9.78 -0.05
C THR A 23 2.17 10.63 -1.25
N CYS A 24 1.46 11.73 -1.52
CA CYS A 24 1.73 12.61 -2.66
C CYS A 24 2.73 13.74 -2.36
N GLU A 25 3.24 13.83 -1.12
CA GLU A 25 4.25 14.83 -0.67
C GLU A 25 3.83 16.31 -0.74
N THR A 26 2.63 16.62 -1.25
CA THR A 26 2.13 18.01 -1.37
C THR A 26 2.06 18.74 -0.02
N CYS A 27 1.74 18.02 1.06
CA CYS A 27 1.64 18.61 2.39
C CYS A 27 3.02 19.03 2.94
N THR A 28 4.06 18.20 2.75
CA THR A 28 5.43 18.51 3.15
C THR A 28 5.98 19.70 2.35
N THR A 29 5.85 19.66 1.03
CA THR A 29 6.41 20.68 0.12
C THR A 29 5.81 22.07 0.30
N ARG A 30 4.56 22.18 0.77
CA ARG A 30 3.87 23.46 1.00
C ARG A 30 3.90 23.91 2.46
N CYS A 31 4.53 23.15 3.36
CA CYS A 31 4.47 23.46 4.78
C CYS A 31 5.33 24.70 5.10
N PRO A 32 4.75 25.81 5.59
CA PRO A 32 5.52 26.98 5.99
C PRO A 32 6.38 26.74 7.24
N CYS A 33 6.08 25.67 7.99
CA CYS A 33 6.82 25.28 9.19
C CYS A 33 7.89 24.21 8.91
N GLU A 34 8.16 23.89 7.64
CA GLU A 34 9.16 22.88 7.22
C GLU A 34 8.97 21.50 7.86
N ILE A 35 7.71 21.12 8.11
CA ILE A 35 7.39 19.83 8.68
C ILE A 35 7.28 18.78 7.56
N ASP A 36 7.97 17.67 7.73
CA ASP A 36 7.82 16.49 6.89
C ASP A 36 6.54 15.70 7.22
N VAL A 37 5.40 16.26 6.83
CA VAL A 37 4.06 15.72 7.11
C VAL A 37 3.87 14.36 6.44
N ALA A 38 4.39 14.16 5.23
CA ALA A 38 4.27 12.91 4.49
C ALA A 38 4.95 11.75 5.23
N ASN A 39 6.20 11.94 5.66
CA ASN A 39 6.93 10.94 6.44
C ASN A 39 6.27 10.67 7.81
N VAL A 40 5.72 11.71 8.45
CA VAL A 40 4.91 11.53 9.67
C VAL A 40 3.69 10.64 9.40
N MET A 41 2.94 10.89 8.32
CA MET A 41 1.76 10.08 7.97
C MET A 41 2.15 8.62 7.65
N ASP A 42 3.24 8.41 6.90
CA ASP A 42 3.74 7.07 6.58
C ASP A 42 4.20 6.32 7.84
N THR A 43 4.92 7.00 8.74
CA THR A 43 5.36 6.44 10.02
C THR A 43 4.16 6.02 10.88
N LEU A 44 3.14 6.87 10.96
CA LEU A 44 1.90 6.54 11.67
C LEU A 44 1.19 5.35 11.04
N ARG A 45 1.18 5.22 9.70
CA ARG A 45 0.59 4.07 9.00
C ARG A 45 1.32 2.77 9.36
N ILE A 46 2.65 2.82 9.43
CA ILE A 46 3.49 1.68 9.82
C ILE A 46 3.21 1.28 11.28
N ILE A 47 3.14 2.25 12.20
CA ILE A 47 2.83 1.99 13.61
C ILE A 47 1.43 1.40 13.76
N ALA A 48 0.43 1.98 13.10
CA ALA A 48 -0.94 1.49 13.10
C ALA A 48 -1.02 0.04 12.61
N ARG A 49 -0.26 -0.30 11.57
CA ARG A 49 -0.16 -1.68 11.05
C ARG A 49 0.51 -2.64 12.04
N ARG A 50 1.57 -2.22 12.74
CA ARG A 50 2.25 -3.03 13.77
C ARG A 50 1.36 -3.29 14.99
N GLU A 51 0.58 -2.30 15.39
CA GLU A 51 -0.36 -2.39 16.51
C GLU A 51 -1.74 -2.97 16.12
N ASN A 52 -1.90 -3.46 14.89
CA ASN A 52 -3.17 -3.97 14.35
C ASN A 52 -4.35 -2.96 14.41
N LYS A 53 -4.07 -1.66 14.45
CA LYS A 53 -5.05 -0.56 14.42
C LYS A 53 -5.32 -0.11 12.98
N VAL A 54 -5.82 -1.02 12.16
CA VAL A 54 -6.13 -0.75 10.75
C VAL A 54 -7.57 -0.26 10.65
N SER A 55 -7.78 1.03 10.38
CA SER A 55 -9.13 1.60 10.23
C SER A 55 -9.75 1.28 8.86
N GLU A 56 -8.93 1.15 7.81
CA GLU A 56 -9.38 0.80 6.46
C GLU A 56 -8.81 -0.55 6.00
N LYS A 57 -9.58 -1.62 6.23
CA LYS A 57 -9.13 -3.01 5.97
C LYS A 57 -8.96 -3.30 4.47
N GLU A 58 -9.82 -2.73 3.63
CA GLU A 58 -9.76 -2.94 2.17
C GLU A 58 -8.46 -2.40 1.58
N ILE A 59 -8.08 -1.20 2.01
CA ILE A 59 -6.80 -0.57 1.61
C ILE A 59 -5.63 -1.46 2.02
N LYS A 60 -5.64 -1.99 3.25
CA LYS A 60 -4.62 -2.94 3.71
C LYS A 60 -4.56 -4.19 2.82
N LEU A 61 -5.70 -4.82 2.53
CA LEU A 61 -5.76 -6.03 1.70
C LEU A 61 -5.25 -5.77 0.27
N PHE A 62 -5.55 -4.60 -0.29
CA PHE A 62 -5.04 -4.19 -1.59
C PHE A 62 -3.52 -4.05 -1.57
N TYR A 63 -2.96 -3.30 -0.61
CA TYR A 63 -1.51 -3.15 -0.46
C TYR A 63 -0.81 -4.50 -0.30
N ASP A 64 -1.38 -5.41 0.49
CA ASP A 64 -0.80 -6.73 0.74
C ASP A 64 -0.81 -7.59 -0.53
N SER A 65 -1.88 -7.53 -1.31
CA SER A 65 -2.00 -8.25 -2.59
C SER A 65 -1.04 -7.66 -3.64
N PHE A 66 -0.93 -6.33 -3.70
CA PHE A 66 0.00 -5.62 -4.57
C PHE A 66 1.46 -5.97 -4.26
N LEU A 67 1.86 -5.92 -2.98
CA LEU A 67 3.23 -6.23 -2.57
C LEU A 67 3.59 -7.70 -2.78
N ALA A 68 2.64 -8.62 -2.59
CA ALA A 68 2.84 -10.04 -2.90
C ALA A 68 3.12 -10.24 -4.40
N SER A 69 2.30 -9.62 -5.26
CA SER A 69 2.47 -9.66 -6.72
C SER A 69 3.83 -9.11 -7.15
N MET A 70 4.24 -7.97 -6.60
CA MET A 70 5.55 -7.35 -6.83
C MET A 70 6.72 -8.22 -6.37
N LYS A 71 6.61 -8.84 -5.18
CA LYS A 71 7.65 -9.75 -4.66
C LYS A 71 7.83 -10.95 -5.58
N GLU A 72 6.72 -11.50 -6.08
CA GLU A 72 6.75 -12.69 -6.91
C GLU A 72 7.23 -12.37 -8.33
N HIS A 73 6.65 -11.40 -9.03
CA HIS A 73 6.90 -11.19 -10.46
C HIS A 73 7.95 -10.10 -10.75
N GLY A 74 8.36 -9.33 -9.74
CA GLY A 74 9.23 -8.15 -9.87
C GLY A 74 8.51 -6.93 -10.48
N ARG A 75 7.28 -7.10 -10.94
CA ARG A 75 6.37 -6.09 -11.50
C ARG A 75 4.94 -6.46 -11.12
N LEU A 76 4.04 -5.47 -11.11
CA LEU A 76 2.62 -5.72 -10.91
C LEU A 76 2.06 -6.62 -12.02
N PHE A 77 1.50 -7.77 -11.63
CA PHE A 77 0.61 -8.55 -12.49
C PHE A 77 -0.83 -8.10 -12.23
N GLU A 78 -1.39 -7.30 -13.14
CA GLU A 78 -2.62 -6.54 -12.91
C GLU A 78 -3.82 -7.45 -12.60
N VAL A 79 -4.09 -8.42 -13.48
CA VAL A 79 -5.25 -9.32 -13.34
C VAL A 79 -5.13 -10.21 -12.11
N GLY A 80 -3.97 -10.85 -11.89
CA GLY A 80 -3.80 -11.70 -10.72
C GLY A 80 -3.90 -10.95 -9.39
N THR A 81 -3.45 -9.69 -9.37
CA THR A 81 -3.56 -8.84 -8.17
C THR A 81 -5.01 -8.48 -7.88
N LEU A 82 -5.76 -8.05 -8.90
CA LEU A 82 -7.19 -7.75 -8.77
C LEU A 82 -7.99 -8.99 -8.34
N MET A 83 -7.72 -10.15 -8.97
CA MET A 83 -8.34 -11.42 -8.60
C MET A 83 -8.08 -11.75 -7.12
N THR A 84 -6.82 -11.70 -6.69
CA THR A 84 -6.43 -11.98 -5.30
C THR A 84 -7.08 -11.01 -4.31
N TYR A 85 -7.14 -9.72 -4.67
CA TYR A 85 -7.81 -8.71 -3.87
C TYR A 85 -9.32 -8.96 -3.76
N ASN A 86 -10.01 -9.23 -4.87
CA ASN A 86 -11.45 -9.50 -4.90
C ASN A 86 -11.80 -10.75 -4.08
N LEU A 87 -10.99 -11.81 -4.20
CA LEU A 87 -11.14 -13.03 -3.40
C LEU A 87 -10.96 -12.75 -1.89
N LYS A 88 -9.95 -11.96 -1.51
CA LYS A 88 -9.66 -11.65 -0.09
C LYS A 88 -10.62 -10.63 0.53
N SER A 89 -11.14 -9.71 -0.26
CA SER A 89 -12.07 -8.65 0.18
C SER A 89 -13.54 -9.10 0.12
N GLY A 90 -13.86 -10.20 -0.58
CA GLY A 90 -15.23 -10.65 -0.82
C GLY A 90 -15.97 -9.83 -1.89
N ARG A 91 -15.28 -8.89 -2.55
CA ARG A 91 -15.82 -7.98 -3.56
C ARG A 91 -15.59 -8.53 -4.98
N PHE A 92 -16.28 -9.62 -5.33
CA PHE A 92 -15.99 -10.35 -6.57
C PHE A 92 -16.28 -9.57 -7.87
N LEU A 93 -17.32 -8.71 -7.87
CA LEU A 93 -17.85 -8.05 -9.08
C LEU A 93 -17.88 -6.52 -9.00
N SER A 94 -17.20 -5.92 -8.03
CA SER A 94 -17.28 -4.47 -7.79
C SER A 94 -16.78 -3.60 -8.94
N ASP A 95 -15.83 -4.11 -9.72
CA ASP A 95 -15.18 -3.38 -10.82
C ASP A 95 -15.44 -4.01 -12.19
N ALA A 96 -16.47 -4.87 -12.29
CA ALA A 96 -16.75 -5.63 -13.51
C ALA A 96 -17.19 -4.72 -14.68
N ASP A 97 -17.83 -3.58 -14.39
CA ASP A 97 -18.26 -2.57 -15.35
C ASP A 97 -17.09 -1.84 -16.04
N LEU A 98 -15.93 -1.78 -15.39
CA LEU A 98 -14.71 -1.21 -15.95
C LEU A 98 -13.98 -2.19 -16.89
N GLY A 99 -14.22 -3.49 -16.73
CA GLY A 99 -13.57 -4.56 -17.51
C GLY A 99 -13.63 -4.34 -19.03
N PRO A 100 -14.82 -4.16 -19.64
CA PRO A 100 -14.96 -3.94 -21.08
C PRO A 100 -14.17 -2.73 -21.59
N LYS A 101 -14.20 -1.61 -20.86
CA LYS A 101 -13.51 -0.36 -21.26
C LYS A 101 -11.99 -0.48 -21.23
N VAL A 102 -11.46 -1.26 -20.29
CA VAL A 102 -10.00 -1.46 -20.17
C VAL A 102 -9.53 -2.52 -21.19
N LEU A 103 -10.36 -3.52 -21.47
CA LEU A 103 -10.11 -4.54 -22.48
C LEU A 103 -10.10 -3.96 -23.89
N GLU A 104 -11.08 -3.11 -24.22
CA GLU A 104 -11.15 -2.38 -25.50
C GLU A 104 -9.88 -1.57 -25.76
N LYS A 105 -9.30 -0.99 -24.71
CA LYS A 105 -8.05 -0.21 -24.80
C LYS A 105 -6.78 -1.07 -24.80
N GLY A 106 -6.88 -2.40 -24.71
CA GLY A 106 -5.74 -3.31 -24.67
C GLY A 106 -4.82 -3.12 -23.45
N LYS A 107 -5.35 -2.54 -22.36
CA LYS A 107 -4.54 -2.16 -21.17
C LYS A 107 -4.44 -3.27 -20.12
N ILE A 108 -5.04 -4.43 -20.36
CA ILE A 108 -4.99 -5.60 -19.48
C ILE A 108 -3.98 -6.62 -20.00
N HIS A 109 -3.08 -7.04 -19.12
CA HIS A 109 -2.20 -8.18 -19.36
C HIS A 109 -2.68 -9.38 -18.53
N PHE A 110 -3.18 -10.40 -19.21
CA PHE A 110 -3.69 -11.63 -18.58
C PHE A 110 -2.59 -12.54 -18.05
N PHE A 111 -1.36 -12.40 -18.55
CA PHE A 111 -0.22 -13.18 -18.11
C PHE A 111 0.82 -12.27 -17.45
N PRO A 112 1.49 -12.75 -16.38
CA PRO A 112 2.51 -11.98 -15.69
C PRO A 112 3.71 -11.73 -16.62
N LYS A 113 4.12 -10.46 -16.73
CA LYS A 113 5.35 -10.07 -17.43
C LYS A 113 6.47 -9.90 -16.41
N ASN A 114 7.50 -10.74 -16.50
CA ASN A 114 8.69 -10.62 -15.66
C ASN A 114 9.63 -9.53 -16.18
N ILE A 115 10.18 -8.73 -15.28
CA ILE A 115 11.17 -7.71 -15.63
C ILE A 115 12.60 -8.28 -15.63
N LYS A 116 13.49 -7.65 -16.42
CA LYS A 116 14.93 -7.87 -16.28
C LYS A 116 15.36 -7.38 -14.89
N GLY A 117 15.90 -8.27 -14.06
CA GLY A 117 16.30 -7.95 -12.69
C GLY A 117 15.26 -8.27 -11.60
N ARG A 118 14.29 -9.17 -11.88
CA ARG A 118 13.38 -9.74 -10.87
C ARG A 118 14.10 -10.16 -9.58
N ASP A 119 15.26 -10.80 -9.70
CA ASP A 119 16.04 -11.26 -8.53
C ASP A 119 16.53 -10.09 -7.66
N LYS A 120 16.82 -8.93 -8.26
CA LYS A 120 17.21 -7.73 -7.51
C LYS A 120 16.04 -7.20 -6.69
N VAL A 121 14.84 -7.19 -7.29
CA VAL A 121 13.62 -6.80 -6.57
C VAL A 121 13.35 -7.77 -5.42
N ALA A 122 13.41 -9.07 -5.67
CA ALA A 122 13.26 -10.09 -4.63
C ALA A 122 14.27 -9.91 -3.48
N LYS A 123 15.54 -9.61 -3.80
CA LYS A 123 16.59 -9.29 -2.81
C LYS A 123 16.25 -8.07 -1.94
N ILE A 124 15.61 -7.03 -2.48
CA ILE A 124 15.17 -5.86 -1.70
C ILE A 124 14.15 -6.30 -0.64
N PHE A 125 13.18 -7.14 -1.01
CA PHE A 125 12.20 -7.68 -0.08
C PHE A 125 12.86 -8.54 1.00
N THR A 126 13.76 -9.46 0.63
CA THR A 126 14.48 -10.30 1.60
C THR A 126 15.30 -9.47 2.59
N ARG A 127 16.10 -8.51 2.08
CA ARG A 127 16.90 -7.60 2.92
C ARG A 127 16.04 -6.82 3.89
N PHE A 128 14.87 -6.34 3.45
CA PHE A 128 13.94 -5.64 4.33
C PHE A 128 13.43 -6.57 5.43
N GLN A 129 12.95 -7.77 5.07
CA GLN A 129 12.44 -8.77 6.03
C GLN A 129 13.48 -9.18 7.07
N GLU A 130 14.75 -9.34 6.68
CA GLU A 130 15.86 -9.61 7.60
C GLU A 130 16.10 -8.45 8.57
N LYS A 131 16.04 -7.21 8.08
CA LYS A 131 16.21 -6.02 8.92
C LYS A 131 15.06 -5.87 9.92
N THR A 132 13.81 -6.15 9.51
CA THR A 132 12.65 -6.13 10.42
C THR A 132 12.76 -7.21 11.50
N LYS A 133 13.24 -8.41 11.18
CA LYS A 133 13.47 -9.47 12.19
C LYS A 133 14.54 -9.13 13.23
N LYS A 134 15.50 -8.26 12.89
CA LYS A 134 16.55 -7.81 13.82
C LYS A 134 16.12 -6.65 14.74
N HIS A 135 15.04 -5.94 14.41
CA HIS A 135 14.61 -4.71 15.11
C HIS A 135 13.14 -4.74 15.55
N GLY A 136 12.48 -5.90 15.42
CA GLY A 136 11.12 -6.15 15.90
C GLY A 136 11.16 -7.15 17.03
#